data_AF-A0A3D0EWA5-F1
#
_entry.id   AF-A0A3D0EWA5-F1
#
_cell.length_a   1.000
_cell.length_b   1.000
_cell.length_c   1.000
_cell.angle_alpha   90.00
_cell.angle_beta   90.00
_cell.angle_gamma   90.00
#
_symmetry.space_group_name_H-M   'P 1'
#
loop_
_entity.id
_entity.type
_entity.pdbx_description
1 polymer ?
#
loop_
_entity_poly.entity_id
_entity_poly.type
_entity_poly.pdbx_seq_one_letter_code
_entity_poly.pdbx_strand_id
1 'polypeptide(L)'
;LLLAGGYALSYLFPINKALWSSSFTLITAGASMQGWVICSLVFDRKDSQRFALVEAFGKNPIVSYALSSLLVSIFYSEFFLGVGINKLFMEQLVAIGVAPKLSSLFYALLYVGVIALPTWWLFKKKIYIKL
;
A
#
# COMPACT_ATOMS: atom_id res chain seq x y z
N LEU A 1 -23.40 -11.08 -13.12
CA LEU A 1 -24.76 -11.56 -12.77
C LEU A 1 -25.27 -10.96 -11.46
N LEU A 2 -24.56 -11.12 -10.34
CA LEU A 2 -25.03 -10.63 -9.03
C LEU A 2 -25.22 -9.10 -8.96
N LEU A 3 -24.30 -8.32 -9.55
CA LEU A 3 -24.46 -6.87 -9.65
C LEU A 3 -25.72 -6.46 -10.43
N ALA A 4 -25.90 -7.02 -11.63
CA ALA A 4 -27.08 -6.76 -12.45
C ALA A 4 -28.37 -7.22 -11.75
N GLY A 5 -28.34 -8.38 -11.09
CA GLY A 5 -29.46 -8.89 -10.29
C GLY A 5 -29.78 -8.01 -9.09
N GLY A 6 -28.78 -7.44 -8.42
CA GLY A 6 -28.98 -6.50 -7.33
C GLY A 6 -29.58 -5.16 -7.78
N TYR A 7 -29.19 -4.65 -8.95
CA TYR A 7 -29.82 -3.47 -9.55
C TYR A 7 -31.25 -3.75 -10.04
N ALA A 8 -31.51 -4.95 -10.59
CA ALA A 8 -32.87 -5.36 -10.95
C ALA A 8 -33.77 -5.50 -9.71
N LEU A 9 -33.26 -6.11 -8.64
CA LEU A 9 -33.99 -6.24 -7.37
C LEU A 9 -34.17 -4.89 -6.67
N SER A 10 -33.35 -3.89 -6.98
CA SER A 10 -33.52 -2.52 -6.50
C SER A 10 -34.86 -1.89 -6.89
N TYR A 11 -35.51 -2.37 -7.96
CA TYR A 11 -36.84 -1.91 -8.36
C TYR A 11 -37.96 -2.44 -7.45
N LEU A 12 -37.75 -3.59 -6.80
CA LEU A 12 -38.70 -4.19 -5.85
C LEU A 12 -38.40 -3.79 -4.41
N PHE A 13 -37.11 -3.80 -4.05
CA PHE A 13 -36.61 -3.44 -2.73
C PHE A 13 -35.51 -2.39 -2.85
N PRO A 14 -35.70 -1.16 -2.32
CA PRO A 14 -34.71 -0.12 -2.44
C PRO A 14 -33.38 -0.52 -1.80
N ILE A 15 -32.29 0.01 -2.35
CA ILE A 15 -30.95 -0.18 -1.81
C ILE A 15 -30.87 0.61 -0.51
N ASN A 16 -30.80 -0.12 0.62
CA ASN A 16 -30.69 0.49 1.93
C ASN A 16 -29.52 -0.14 2.71
N LYS A 17 -28.52 0.68 3.01
CA LYS A 17 -27.31 0.27 3.72
C LYS A 17 -27.57 -0.03 5.20
N ALA A 18 -28.51 0.68 5.83
CA ALA A 18 -28.81 0.51 7.26
C ALA A 18 -29.55 -0.81 7.56
N LEU A 19 -30.43 -1.23 6.63
CA LEU A 19 -31.18 -2.48 6.75
C LEU A 19 -30.49 -3.68 6.09
N TRP A 20 -29.32 -3.47 5.47
CA TRP A 20 -28.59 -4.50 4.73
C TRP A 20 -29.51 -5.26 3.74
N SER A 21 -30.26 -4.49 2.93
CA SER A 21 -31.30 -5.07 2.07
C SER A 21 -30.72 -6.05 1.05
N SER A 22 -31.49 -7.06 0.63
CA SER A 22 -31.03 -8.11 -0.30
C SER A 22 -30.45 -7.52 -1.60
N SER A 23 -31.05 -6.44 -2.12
CA SER A 23 -30.52 -5.68 -3.28
C SER A 23 -29.13 -5.11 -2.98
N PHE A 24 -28.91 -4.53 -1.80
CA PHE A 24 -27.63 -4.00 -1.36
C PHE A 24 -26.56 -5.09 -1.20
N THR A 25 -26.91 -6.23 -0.60
CA THR A 25 -26.01 -7.39 -0.47
C THR A 25 -25.57 -7.94 -1.83
N LEU A 26 -26.48 -8.05 -2.79
CA LEU A 26 -26.17 -8.54 -4.14
C LEU A 26 -25.23 -7.61 -4.90
N ILE A 27 -25.46 -6.29 -4.80
CA ILE A 27 -24.60 -5.27 -5.42
C ILE A 27 -23.20 -5.32 -4.80
N THR A 28 -23.09 -5.31 -3.47
CA THR A 28 -21.80 -5.31 -2.77
C THR A 28 -21.02 -6.60 -2.96
N ALA A 29 -21.69 -7.76 -2.94
CA ALA A 29 -21.06 -9.05 -3.25
C ALA A 29 -20.58 -9.09 -4.70
N GLY A 30 -21.40 -8.65 -5.66
CA GLY A 30 -21.02 -8.59 -7.06
C GLY A 30 -19.84 -7.66 -7.33
N ALA A 31 -19.81 -6.48 -6.70
CA ALA A 31 -18.69 -5.54 -6.79
C ALA A 31 -17.40 -6.13 -6.20
N SER A 32 -17.50 -6.80 -5.04
CA SER A 32 -16.37 -7.50 -4.41
C SER A 32 -15.80 -8.59 -5.32
N MET A 33 -16.66 -9.39 -5.97
CA MET A 33 -16.24 -10.42 -6.91
C MET A 33 -15.56 -9.86 -8.16
N GLN A 34 -16.07 -8.76 -8.71
CA GLN A 34 -15.41 -8.09 -9.84
C GLN A 34 -14.03 -7.56 -9.43
N GLY A 35 -13.93 -6.93 -8.25
CA GLY A 35 -12.65 -6.50 -7.70
C GLY A 35 -11.68 -7.67 -7.54
N TRP A 36 -12.15 -8.82 -7.04
CA TRP A 36 -11.33 -10.03 -6.90
C TRP A 36 -10.82 -10.54 -8.25
N VAL A 37 -11.66 -10.60 -9.29
CA VAL A 37 -11.25 -11.00 -10.64
C VAL A 37 -10.25 -10.04 -11.25
N ILE A 38 -10.42 -8.73 -11.05
CA ILE A 38 -9.46 -7.73 -11.53
C ILE A 38 -8.10 -7.93 -10.83
N CYS A 39 -8.11 -8.10 -9.51
CA CYS A 39 -6.90 -8.36 -8.74
C CYS A 39 -6.21 -9.65 -9.20
N SER A 40 -6.95 -10.76 -9.39
CA SER A 40 -6.35 -12.00 -9.86
C SER A 40 -5.77 -11.86 -11.27
N LEU A 41 -6.44 -11.19 -12.20
CA LEU A 41 -5.90 -10.96 -13.55
C LEU A 41 -4.62 -10.11 -13.56
N VAL A 42 -4.50 -9.16 -12.63
CA VAL A 42 -3.31 -8.29 -12.52
C VAL A 42 -2.14 -9.02 -11.86
N PHE A 43 -2.41 -9.79 -10.80
CA PHE A 43 -1.35 -10.38 -9.96
C PHE A 43 -1.02 -11.84 -10.29
N ASP A 44 -1.95 -12.62 -10.85
CA ASP A 44 -1.80 -14.07 -11.09
C ASP A 44 -1.16 -14.40 -12.47
N ARG A 45 -0.82 -13.38 -13.26
CA ARG A 45 -0.05 -13.60 -14.49
C ARG A 45 1.37 -14.04 -14.13
N LYS A 46 1.67 -15.29 -14.48
CA LYS A 46 2.91 -16.07 -14.21
C LYS A 46 4.26 -15.38 -14.52
N ASP A 47 4.23 -14.26 -15.23
CA ASP A 47 5.40 -13.53 -15.75
C ASP A 47 5.60 -12.15 -15.10
N SER A 48 5.06 -11.96 -13.89
CA SER A 48 5.02 -10.63 -13.27
C SER A 48 6.25 -10.30 -12.43
N GLN A 49 7.43 -10.25 -13.06
CA GLN A 49 8.60 -9.60 -12.45
C GLN A 49 8.34 -8.11 -12.14
N ARG A 50 7.32 -7.51 -12.78
CA ARG A 50 6.90 -6.12 -12.59
C ARG A 50 6.42 -5.83 -11.16
N PHE A 51 5.84 -6.82 -10.48
CA PHE A 51 5.38 -6.67 -9.09
C PHE A 51 6.32 -7.29 -8.07
N ALA A 52 7.55 -7.64 -8.45
CA ALA A 52 8.51 -8.28 -7.54
C ALA A 52 8.78 -7.46 -6.27
N LEU A 53 8.75 -6.12 -6.35
CA LEU A 53 8.86 -5.26 -5.16
C LEU A 53 7.63 -5.40 -4.26
N VAL A 54 6.43 -5.29 -4.81
CA VAL A 54 5.17 -5.44 -4.07
C VAL A 54 5.07 -6.83 -3.44
N GLU A 55 5.51 -7.86 -4.17
CA GLU A 55 5.59 -9.23 -3.70
C GLU A 55 6.64 -9.40 -2.58
N ALA A 56 7.79 -8.73 -2.67
CA ALA A 56 8.82 -8.73 -1.64
C ALA A 56 8.32 -8.14 -0.32
N PHE A 57 7.60 -7.01 -0.39
CA PHE A 57 6.92 -6.42 0.77
C PHE A 57 5.84 -7.36 1.32
N GLY A 58 5.02 -7.97 0.46
CA GLY A 58 3.93 -8.86 0.85
C GLY A 58 4.40 -10.18 1.48
N LYS A 59 5.52 -10.74 1.04
CA LYS A 59 6.07 -11.98 1.61
C LYS A 59 6.84 -11.76 2.92
N ASN A 60 7.31 -10.55 3.18
CA ASN A 60 8.04 -10.17 4.40
C ASN A 60 7.43 -8.92 5.07
N PRO A 61 6.16 -8.97 5.49
CA PRO A 61 5.47 -7.81 6.05
C PRO A 61 6.02 -7.41 7.43
N ILE A 62 6.42 -8.40 8.24
CA ILE A 62 6.97 -8.16 9.59
C ILE A 62 8.30 -7.41 9.51
N VAL A 63 9.19 -7.84 8.60
CA VAL A 63 10.48 -7.17 8.40
C VAL A 63 10.26 -5.74 7.93
N SER A 64 9.37 -5.54 6.95
CA SER A 64 9.02 -4.20 6.44
C SER A 64 8.50 -3.29 7.55
N TYR A 65 7.62 -3.82 8.41
CA TYR A 65 7.05 -3.10 9.55
C TYR A 65 8.09 -2.77 10.62
N ALA A 66 8.87 -3.75 11.06
CA ALA A 66 9.91 -3.57 12.07
C ALA A 66 10.98 -2.56 11.59
N LEU A 67 11.37 -2.67 10.32
CA LEU A 67 12.33 -1.77 9.70
C LEU A 67 11.78 -0.36 9.58
N SER A 68 10.50 -0.19 9.22
CA SER A 68 9.83 1.11 9.24
C SER A 68 9.88 1.73 10.64
N SER A 69 9.52 0.99 11.69
CA SER A 69 9.55 1.49 13.07
C SER A 69 10.96 1.91 13.50
N LEU A 70 11.97 1.12 13.14
CA LEU A 70 13.37 1.42 13.41
C LEU A 70 13.83 2.67 12.64
N LEU A 71 13.48 2.80 11.36
CA LEU A 71 13.82 3.97 10.55
C LEU A 71 13.10 5.23 11.04
N VAL A 72 11.84 5.15 11.47
CA VAL A 72 11.17 6.30 12.09
C VAL A 72 11.97 6.77 13.29
N SER A 73 12.37 5.84 14.16
CA SER A 73 13.19 6.17 15.33
C SER A 73 14.53 6.79 14.96
N ILE A 74 15.15 6.43 13.84
CA ILE A 74 16.43 7.03 13.42
C ILE A 74 16.24 8.38 12.71
N PHE A 75 15.31 8.48 11.76
CA PHE A 75 15.17 9.64 10.88
C PHE A 75 14.38 10.80 11.52
N TYR A 76 13.45 10.49 12.42
CA TYR A 76 12.63 11.49 13.13
C TYR A 76 13.11 11.78 14.54
N SER A 77 14.02 10.98 15.09
CA SER A 77 14.60 11.31 16.38
C SER A 77 15.56 12.49 16.26
N GLU A 78 15.37 13.47 17.14
CA GLU A 78 16.26 14.62 17.30
C GLU A 78 17.46 14.27 18.20
N PHE A 79 17.54 13.02 18.68
CA PHE A 79 18.50 12.58 19.70
C PHE A 79 19.97 12.64 19.25
N PHE A 80 20.27 12.40 17.96
CA PHE A 80 21.67 12.36 17.49
C PHE A 80 22.19 13.68 16.93
N LEU A 81 21.35 14.55 16.38
CA LEU A 81 21.78 15.80 15.70
C LEU A 81 21.07 17.08 16.18
N GLY A 82 20.12 16.99 17.13
CA GLY A 82 19.29 18.14 17.56
C GLY A 82 18.26 18.59 16.51
N VAL A 83 18.40 18.14 15.26
CA VAL A 83 17.47 18.36 14.15
C VAL A 83 17.21 17.03 13.47
N GLY A 84 15.94 16.66 13.30
CA GLY A 84 15.57 15.43 12.58
C GLY A 84 16.09 15.45 11.14
N ILE A 85 16.69 14.35 10.70
CA ILE A 85 17.28 14.19 9.36
C ILE A 85 16.22 14.49 8.27
N ASN A 86 14.96 14.17 8.54
CA ASN A 86 13.83 14.55 7.69
C ASN A 86 13.73 16.06 7.43
N LYS A 87 13.85 16.89 8.48
CA LYS A 87 13.73 18.35 8.38
C LYS A 87 14.87 18.92 7.54
N LEU A 88 16.10 18.47 7.79
CA LEU A 88 17.28 18.89 7.02
C LEU A 88 17.14 18.55 5.53
N PHE A 89 16.63 17.35 5.21
CA PHE A 89 16.42 16.94 3.83
C PHE A 89 15.33 17.78 3.13
N MET A 90 14.24 18.07 3.85
CA MET A 90 13.15 18.90 3.34
C MET A 90 13.61 20.35 3.12
N GLU A 91 14.34 20.93 4.07
CA GLU A 91 14.86 22.30 3.98
C GLU A 91 15.85 22.45 2.83
N GLN A 92 16.75 21.48 2.63
CA GLN A 92 17.69 21.50 1.50
C GLN A 92 16.97 21.43 0.15
N LEU A 93 15.98 20.55 -0.01
CA LEU A 93 15.22 20.46 -1.26
C LEU A 93 14.41 21.72 -1.55
N VAL A 94 13.79 22.31 -0.52
CA VAL A 94 13.06 23.57 -0.67
C VAL A 94 14.03 24.72 -0.98
N ALA A 95 15.22 24.75 -0.38
CA ALA A 95 16.26 25.75 -0.66
C ALA A 95 16.79 25.67 -2.11
N ILE A 96 16.78 24.48 -2.72
CA ILE A 96 17.12 24.27 -4.15
C ILE A 96 15.98 24.71 -5.08
N GLY A 97 14.84 25.16 -4.53
CA GLY A 97 13.69 25.67 -5.29
C GLY A 97 12.62 24.63 -5.62
N VAL A 98 12.70 23.43 -5.03
CA VAL A 98 11.67 22.39 -5.20
C VAL A 98 10.46 22.74 -4.34
N ALA A 99 9.27 22.73 -4.93
CA ALA A 99 8.03 22.97 -4.20
C ALA A 99 7.89 21.99 -3.02
N PRO A 100 7.44 22.43 -1.83
CA PRO A 100 7.43 21.61 -0.62
C PRO A 100 6.62 20.31 -0.77
N LYS A 101 5.58 20.32 -1.62
CA LYS A 101 4.77 19.14 -1.93
C LYS A 101 5.51 18.08 -2.75
N LEU A 102 6.45 18.49 -3.61
CA LEU A 102 7.30 17.56 -4.36
C LEU A 102 8.45 17.07 -3.48
N SER A 103 9.02 17.93 -2.65
CA SER A 103 10.08 17.55 -1.70
C SER A 103 9.62 16.43 -0.76
N SER A 104 8.39 16.50 -0.23
CA SER A 104 7.83 15.45 0.62
C SER A 104 7.59 14.14 -0.15
N LEU A 105 7.20 14.22 -1.43
CA LEU A 105 7.04 13.06 -2.29
C LEU A 105 8.37 12.35 -2.54
N PHE A 106 9.43 13.11 -2.83
CA PHE A 106 10.78 12.54 -2.98
C PHE A 106 11.27 11.90 -1.69
N TYR A 107 11.08 12.57 -0.55
CA TYR A 107 11.43 12.00 0.74
C TYR A 107 10.67 10.69 1.01
N ALA A 108 9.36 10.66 0.74
CA ALA A 108 8.55 9.44 0.91
C ALA A 108 9.02 8.30 -0.01
N LEU A 109 9.34 8.58 -1.28
CA LEU A 109 9.86 7.58 -2.20
C LEU A 109 11.22 7.04 -1.77
N LEU A 110 12.13 7.91 -1.31
CA LEU A 110 13.42 7.49 -0.78
C LEU A 110 13.25 6.65 0.48
N TYR A 111 12.37 7.06 1.40
CA TYR A 111 12.09 6.31 2.62
C TYR A 111 11.58 4.89 2.32
N VAL A 112 10.60 4.77 1.42
CA VAL A 112 10.13 3.46 0.95
C VAL A 112 11.23 2.68 0.23
N GLY A 113 12.07 3.35 -0.57
CA GLY A 113 13.21 2.75 -1.26
C GLY A 113 14.24 2.14 -0.29
N VAL A 114 14.57 2.84 0.79
CA VAL A 114 15.50 2.34 1.82
C VAL A 114 14.92 1.09 2.51
N ILE A 115 13.62 1.04 2.75
CA ILE A 115 12.95 -0.16 3.29
C ILE A 115 12.89 -1.27 2.24
N ALA A 116 12.70 -0.93 0.96
CA ALA A 116 12.60 -1.88 -0.15
C ALA A 116 13.91 -2.64 -0.41
N LEU A 117 15.07 -2.03 -0.15
CA LEU A 117 16.37 -2.67 -0.38
C LEU A 117 16.57 -3.98 0.43
N PRO A 118 16.47 -3.98 1.77
CA PRO A 118 16.63 -5.19 2.57
C PRO A 118 15.48 -6.18 2.38
N THR A 119 14.24 -5.72 2.18
CA THR A 119 13.10 -6.61 1.93
C THR A 119 13.23 -7.32 0.59
N TRP A 120 13.71 -6.62 -0.45
CA TRP A 120 14.01 -7.22 -1.75
C TRP A 120 15.21 -8.17 -1.71
N TRP A 121 16.25 -7.83 -0.93
CA TRP A 121 17.39 -8.73 -0.72
C TRP A 121 16.95 -10.05 -0.07
N LEU A 122 16.12 -9.97 0.97
CA LEU A 122 15.55 -11.14 1.65
C LEU A 122 14.67 -11.97 0.70
N PHE A 123 13.88 -11.30 -0.13
CA PHE A 123 13.05 -11.93 -1.16
C PHE A 123 13.88 -12.67 -2.21
N LYS A 124 14.97 -12.08 -2.72
CA LYS A 124 15.89 -12.77 -3.65
C LYS A 124 16.53 -13.99 -3.02
N LYS A 125 16.84 -13.95 -1.72
CA LYS A 125 17.37 -15.09 -0.95
C LYS A 125 16.30 -16.14 -0.60
N LYS A 126 15.03 -15.91 -0.94
CA LYS A 126 13.88 -16.78 -0.60
C LYS A 126 13.76 -17.03 0.92
N ILE A 127 14.22 -16.08 1.73
CA ILE A 127 14.07 -16.14 3.18
C ILE A 127 12.75 -15.43 3.51
N TYR A 128 11.85 -16.15 4.19
CA TYR A 128 10.54 -15.64 4.56
C TYR A 128 10.38 -15.72 6.06
N ILE A 129 10.44 -14.58 6.73
CA ILE A 129 10.27 -14.50 8.18
C ILE A 129 8.77 -14.41 8.45
N LYS A 130 8.21 -15.52 8.92
CA LYS A 130 6.83 -15.63 9.38
C LYS A 130 6.87 -15.86 10.89
N LEU A 131 6.00 -15.18 11.63
CA LEU A 131 5.71 -15.51 13.01
C LEU A 131 4.61 -16.57 13.06
#